data_AF-A0A3L7Q212-F1
#
_entry.id   AF-A0A3L7Q212-F1
#
_cell.length_a   1.000
_cell.length_b   1.000
_cell.length_c   1.000
_cell.angle_alpha   90.00
_cell.angle_beta   90.00
_cell.angle_gamma   90.00
#
_symmetry.space_group_name_H-M   'P 1'
#
loop_
_entity.id
_entity.type
_entity.pdbx_description
1 polymer ?
#
loop_
_entity_poly.entity_id
_entity_poly.type
_entity_poly.pdbx_seq_one_letter_code
_entity_poly.pdbx_strand_id
1 'polypeptide(L)'
;MSVYDLSQSAIPTDEASLAEDCPQFPPVTAGTILRFLCGSREAILQIAGSRQATWVGLVLAVLAGFAREYDQESVLHKPWYFLIPLTASCGLTVLLYLACWRTFDRKGFMSLLRCVWFCSPMVLFYAIPVERLSDPLVATRSNLCFLGIVSLWRVCLASRVVSVLLQVGFLRALIQVMFLADSMVAVAMVNFPIPLLQVMGGIQYSPVEEVVVSVAKEALFLSLLSWPVWLILYCISCFTIPAAAMVNCPDRLMNRSVWGVVGGLVALALVGLWIAQPEQLRRSRVEHLVDQNQYVEAIQLMSHQPRGTFPALWEPPPSIWQHRDTQLFSILKVMHQQRPPVSQWVQDVYIDKLIRLYGDGHQPVFFWRQRSIGELEILLHLATENPRLAEALNQPHRTWSERSGILEFVSEELHTAEEDRRNNRELRKKRCPAEMLIQWLHVARQHTDPKNHETIESLESEIQKTPDSGP
;
A
#
# COMPACT_ATOMS: atom_id res chain seq x y z
N MET A 1 36.94 -47.16 -31.53
CA MET A 1 35.58 -47.43 -31.02
C MET A 1 34.83 -46.10 -31.06
N SER A 2 34.01 -45.91 -32.10
CA SER A 2 33.31 -44.66 -32.41
C SER A 2 31.99 -44.60 -31.64
N VAL A 3 31.78 -43.55 -30.85
CA VAL A 3 30.57 -43.30 -30.04
C VAL A 3 29.50 -42.55 -30.86
N TYR A 4 29.68 -42.39 -32.17
CA TYR A 4 28.81 -41.57 -33.03
C TYR A 4 27.79 -42.33 -33.91
N ASP A 5 27.72 -43.66 -33.87
CA ASP A 5 26.94 -44.46 -34.83
C ASP A 5 25.57 -45.01 -34.33
N LEU A 6 25.02 -44.51 -33.21
CA LEU A 6 23.79 -45.07 -32.60
C LEU A 6 22.53 -44.18 -32.67
N SER A 7 22.42 -43.22 -33.59
CA SER A 7 21.27 -42.28 -33.58
C SER A 7 20.71 -41.93 -34.97
N GLN A 8 20.49 -42.91 -35.83
CA GLN A 8 19.66 -42.77 -37.03
C GLN A 8 18.66 -43.93 -37.18
N SER A 9 18.04 -44.38 -36.09
CA SER A 9 16.77 -45.09 -36.24
C SER A 9 15.73 -44.06 -36.69
N ALA A 10 15.38 -44.10 -37.97
CA ALA A 10 14.33 -43.32 -38.58
C ALA A 10 13.09 -43.31 -37.68
N ILE A 11 12.82 -42.18 -37.04
CA ILE A 11 11.55 -41.93 -36.37
C ILE A 11 10.51 -41.92 -37.49
N PRO A 12 9.54 -42.85 -37.52
CA PRO A 12 8.53 -42.87 -38.57
C PRO A 12 7.81 -41.52 -38.58
N THR A 13 7.94 -40.79 -39.69
CA THR A 13 7.32 -39.47 -39.93
C THR A 13 5.83 -39.58 -40.27
N ASP A 14 5.14 -40.59 -39.75
CA ASP A 14 3.68 -40.68 -39.84
C ASP A 14 3.04 -39.74 -38.81
N GLU A 15 3.23 -38.42 -39.03
CA GLU A 15 2.49 -37.36 -38.33
C GLU A 15 0.97 -37.58 -38.41
N ALA A 16 0.51 -38.28 -39.45
CA ALA A 16 -0.89 -38.64 -39.63
C ALA A 16 -1.40 -39.68 -38.60
N SER A 17 -0.55 -40.61 -38.14
CA SER A 17 -0.98 -41.66 -37.20
C SER A 17 -1.00 -41.20 -35.74
N LEU A 18 -0.17 -40.21 -35.38
CA LEU A 18 -0.15 -39.63 -34.03
C LEU A 18 -1.28 -38.62 -33.78
N ALA A 19 -1.98 -38.16 -34.83
CA ALA A 19 -3.09 -37.22 -34.71
C ALA A 19 -4.42 -37.89 -34.31
N GLU A 20 -4.60 -39.19 -34.59
CA GLU A 20 -5.88 -39.89 -34.36
C GLU A 20 -6.13 -40.28 -32.90
N ASP A 21 -5.10 -40.36 -32.06
CA ASP A 21 -5.22 -40.76 -30.65
C ASP A 21 -5.27 -39.58 -29.66
N CYS A 22 -5.87 -38.45 -30.06
CA CYS A 22 -6.18 -37.40 -29.08
C CYS A 22 -7.36 -37.87 -28.21
N PRO A 23 -7.15 -38.22 -26.92
CA PRO A 23 -8.23 -38.69 -26.06
C PRO A 23 -9.37 -37.66 -26.04
N GLN A 24 -10.59 -38.16 -26.25
CA GLN A 24 -11.80 -37.35 -26.17
C GLN A 24 -12.01 -36.92 -24.72
N PHE A 25 -11.47 -35.75 -24.35
CA PHE A 25 -11.68 -35.20 -23.03
C PHE A 25 -13.14 -34.74 -22.84
N PRO A 26 -13.75 -34.99 -21.66
CA PRO A 26 -15.07 -34.47 -21.34
C PRO A 26 -15.10 -32.93 -21.29
N PRO A 27 -16.28 -32.31 -21.40
CA PRO A 27 -16.43 -30.85 -21.28
C PRO A 27 -15.94 -30.35 -19.91
N VAL A 28 -15.49 -29.09 -19.85
CA VAL A 28 -15.02 -28.49 -18.59
C VAL A 28 -16.18 -28.33 -17.63
N THR A 29 -16.11 -29.00 -16.47
CA THR A 29 -17.15 -28.96 -15.42
C THR A 29 -16.66 -28.20 -14.18
N ALA A 30 -17.54 -27.95 -13.22
CA ALA A 30 -17.14 -27.38 -11.93
C ALA A 30 -16.09 -28.25 -11.21
N GLY A 31 -16.20 -29.59 -11.32
CA GLY A 31 -15.21 -30.52 -10.79
C GLY A 31 -13.83 -30.39 -11.44
N THR A 32 -13.77 -29.97 -12.72
CA THR A 32 -12.51 -29.66 -13.40
C THR A 32 -11.76 -28.51 -12.72
N ILE A 33 -12.47 -27.51 -12.17
CA ILE A 33 -11.84 -26.39 -11.44
C ILE A 33 -11.17 -26.88 -10.16
N LEU A 34 -11.86 -27.69 -9.35
CA LEU A 34 -11.27 -28.23 -8.12
C LEU A 34 -10.06 -29.12 -8.42
N ARG A 35 -10.18 -30.00 -9.43
CA ARG A 35 -9.05 -30.84 -9.89
C ARG A 35 -7.88 -30.01 -10.41
N PHE A 36 -8.16 -28.90 -11.09
CA PHE A 36 -7.13 -27.95 -11.52
C PHE A 36 -6.40 -27.34 -10.33
N LEU A 37 -7.11 -26.87 -9.31
CA LEU A 37 -6.49 -26.30 -8.10
C LEU A 37 -5.63 -27.34 -7.36
N CYS A 38 -5.95 -28.64 -7.47
CA CYS A 38 -5.13 -29.74 -6.99
C CYS A 38 -3.98 -30.18 -7.93
N GLY A 39 -3.78 -29.51 -9.07
CA GLY A 39 -2.68 -29.79 -10.00
C GLY A 39 -2.89 -31.02 -10.91
N SER A 40 -4.14 -31.44 -11.13
CA SER A 40 -4.47 -32.54 -12.05
C SER A 40 -4.06 -32.21 -13.48
N ARG A 41 -3.27 -33.11 -14.09
CA ARG A 41 -2.78 -32.98 -15.48
C ARG A 41 -3.92 -32.81 -16.47
N GLU A 42 -4.96 -33.64 -16.36
CA GLU A 42 -6.10 -33.63 -17.28
C GLU A 42 -6.87 -32.32 -17.19
N ALA A 43 -7.10 -31.81 -15.98
CA ALA A 43 -7.82 -30.57 -15.77
C ALA A 43 -7.04 -29.36 -16.32
N ILE A 44 -5.71 -29.35 -16.16
CA ILE A 44 -4.83 -28.30 -16.73
C ILE A 44 -4.93 -28.29 -18.26
N LEU A 45 -4.84 -29.45 -18.91
CA LEU A 45 -4.96 -29.54 -20.37
C LEU A 45 -6.36 -29.16 -20.87
N GLN A 46 -7.41 -29.54 -20.14
CA GLN A 46 -8.79 -29.14 -20.45
C GLN A 46 -8.99 -27.62 -20.40
N ILE A 47 -8.48 -26.96 -19.35
CA ILE A 47 -8.58 -25.50 -19.19
C ILE A 47 -7.71 -24.78 -20.23
N ALA A 48 -6.50 -25.29 -20.47
CA ALA A 48 -5.60 -24.73 -21.47
C ALA A 48 -6.20 -24.76 -22.88
N GLY A 49 -6.91 -25.84 -23.24
CA GLY A 49 -7.54 -26.01 -24.55
C GLY A 49 -8.81 -25.18 -24.79
N SER A 50 -9.55 -24.82 -23.73
CA SER A 50 -10.85 -24.15 -23.89
C SER A 50 -10.72 -22.65 -24.15
N ARG A 51 -11.24 -22.15 -25.28
CA ARG A 51 -11.30 -20.68 -25.52
C ARG A 51 -12.18 -19.93 -24.51
N GLN A 52 -13.27 -20.55 -24.06
CA GLN A 52 -14.17 -19.96 -23.08
C GLN A 52 -13.52 -19.80 -21.70
N ALA A 53 -12.47 -20.59 -21.40
CA ALA A 53 -11.69 -20.44 -20.17
C ALA A 53 -11.01 -19.07 -20.08
N THR A 54 -10.74 -18.38 -21.19
CA THR A 54 -10.21 -17.01 -21.13
C THR A 54 -11.20 -16.07 -20.43
N TRP A 55 -12.49 -16.13 -20.78
CA TRP A 55 -13.51 -15.26 -20.18
C TRP A 55 -13.80 -15.62 -18.73
N VAL A 56 -13.89 -16.92 -18.41
CA VAL A 56 -14.08 -17.35 -17.02
C VAL A 56 -12.87 -16.98 -16.17
N GLY A 57 -11.66 -17.22 -16.66
CA GLY A 57 -10.43 -16.81 -15.99
C GLY A 57 -10.38 -15.31 -15.74
N LEU A 58 -10.76 -14.49 -16.73
CA LEU A 58 -10.82 -13.04 -16.59
C LEU A 58 -11.76 -12.63 -15.44
N VAL A 59 -12.98 -13.18 -15.40
CA VAL A 59 -13.94 -12.90 -14.33
C VAL A 59 -13.38 -13.31 -12.96
N LEU A 60 -12.73 -14.48 -12.88
CA LEU A 60 -12.10 -14.95 -11.64
C LEU A 60 -10.91 -14.07 -11.21
N ALA A 61 -10.13 -13.54 -12.14
CA ALA A 61 -9.03 -12.63 -11.87
C ALA A 61 -9.53 -11.26 -11.37
N VAL A 62 -10.59 -10.72 -11.96
CA VAL A 62 -11.27 -9.51 -11.46
C VAL A 62 -11.88 -9.76 -10.08
N LEU A 63 -12.50 -10.92 -9.88
CA LEU A 63 -13.05 -11.32 -8.58
C LEU A 63 -11.97 -11.45 -7.50
N ALA A 64 -10.77 -11.90 -7.85
CA ALA A 64 -9.64 -11.89 -6.93
C ALA A 64 -9.21 -10.46 -6.56
N GLY A 65 -9.26 -9.52 -7.50
CA GLY A 65 -9.07 -8.10 -7.21
C GLY A 65 -10.13 -7.56 -6.26
N PHE A 66 -11.39 -7.92 -6.52
CA PHE A 66 -12.50 -7.60 -5.64
C PHE A 66 -12.27 -8.11 -4.21
N ALA A 67 -11.99 -9.41 -4.09
CA ALA A 67 -11.82 -10.07 -2.80
C ALA A 67 -10.62 -9.53 -1.99
N ARG A 68 -9.65 -8.89 -2.65
CA ARG A 68 -8.51 -8.26 -1.98
C ARG A 68 -8.80 -6.85 -1.47
N GLU A 69 -9.62 -6.09 -2.20
CA GLU A 69 -9.74 -4.63 -1.99
C GLU A 69 -11.12 -4.20 -1.45
N TYR A 70 -12.11 -5.12 -1.38
CA TYR A 70 -13.50 -4.78 -1.03
C TYR A 70 -13.66 -4.16 0.38
N ASP A 71 -12.75 -4.48 1.29
CA ASP A 71 -12.71 -4.01 2.68
C ASP A 71 -11.58 -3.01 2.95
N GLN A 72 -10.76 -2.67 1.96
CA GLN A 72 -9.63 -1.75 2.10
C GLN A 72 -9.90 -0.39 1.46
N GLU A 73 -10.56 -0.37 0.30
CA GLU A 73 -10.74 0.83 -0.51
C GLU A 73 -12.20 1.01 -0.93
N SER A 74 -12.60 2.27 -1.13
CA SER A 74 -13.92 2.58 -1.67
C SER A 74 -13.95 2.30 -3.17
N VAL A 75 -14.76 1.31 -3.56
CA VAL A 75 -14.90 0.84 -4.95
C VAL A 75 -15.36 1.95 -5.88
N LEU A 76 -16.21 2.85 -5.37
CA LEU A 76 -16.76 3.96 -6.14
C LEU A 76 -15.72 5.05 -6.43
N HIS A 77 -14.77 5.27 -5.53
CA HIS A 77 -13.79 6.36 -5.67
C HIS A 77 -12.57 5.94 -6.47
N LYS A 78 -12.13 4.67 -6.35
CA LYS A 78 -10.92 4.17 -7.00
C LYS A 78 -11.16 2.82 -7.71
N PRO A 79 -12.05 2.75 -8.72
CA PRO A 79 -12.43 1.48 -9.36
C PRO A 79 -11.27 0.76 -10.06
N TRP A 80 -10.19 1.46 -10.40
CA TRP A 80 -9.03 0.85 -11.06
C TRP A 80 -8.22 -0.06 -10.12
N TYR A 81 -8.38 0.02 -8.80
CA TYR A 81 -7.66 -0.85 -7.86
C TYR A 81 -8.02 -2.33 -8.06
N PHE A 82 -9.25 -2.65 -8.48
CA PHE A 82 -9.65 -4.03 -8.81
C PHE A 82 -8.91 -4.60 -10.03
N LEU A 83 -8.38 -3.72 -10.88
CA LEU A 83 -7.62 -4.13 -12.06
C LEU A 83 -6.16 -4.41 -11.73
N ILE A 84 -5.65 -4.03 -10.55
CA ILE A 84 -4.24 -4.24 -10.19
C ILE A 84 -3.87 -5.74 -10.20
N PRO A 85 -4.65 -6.66 -9.58
CA PRO A 85 -4.31 -8.08 -9.65
C PRO A 85 -4.45 -8.67 -11.05
N LEU A 86 -5.39 -8.14 -11.85
CA LEU A 86 -5.52 -8.52 -13.26
C LEU A 86 -4.28 -8.10 -14.05
N THR A 87 -3.85 -6.83 -13.97
CA THR A 87 -2.67 -6.34 -14.68
C THR A 87 -1.40 -7.04 -14.21
N ALA A 88 -1.26 -7.28 -12.90
CA ALA A 88 -0.15 -8.06 -12.34
C ALA A 88 -0.13 -9.50 -12.89
N SER A 89 -1.29 -10.17 -13.00
CA SER A 89 -1.39 -11.52 -13.56
C SER A 89 -1.05 -11.58 -15.06
N CYS A 90 -1.42 -10.55 -15.82
CA CYS A 90 -1.03 -10.40 -17.22
C CYS A 90 0.49 -10.22 -17.34
N GLY A 91 1.07 -9.31 -16.54
CA GLY A 91 2.51 -9.09 -16.49
C GLY A 91 3.28 -10.37 -16.12
N LEU A 92 2.84 -11.08 -15.09
CA LEU A 92 3.42 -12.36 -14.69
C LEU A 92 3.35 -13.39 -15.82
N THR A 93 2.22 -13.48 -16.53
CA THR A 93 2.06 -14.41 -17.66
C THR A 93 3.01 -14.05 -18.81
N VAL A 94 3.17 -12.76 -19.12
CA VAL A 94 4.13 -12.29 -20.13
C VAL A 94 5.55 -12.65 -19.73
N LEU A 95 5.95 -12.37 -18.49
CA LEU A 95 7.29 -12.69 -18.02
C LEU A 95 7.56 -14.20 -18.02
N LEU A 96 6.57 -15.02 -17.62
CA LEU A 96 6.69 -16.47 -17.64
C LEU A 96 6.75 -17.02 -19.07
N TYR A 97 5.95 -16.48 -19.99
CA TYR A 97 6.03 -16.80 -21.41
C TYR A 97 7.40 -16.43 -21.99
N LEU A 98 7.93 -15.24 -21.64
CA LEU A 98 9.26 -14.80 -22.07
C LEU A 98 10.36 -15.68 -21.46
N ALA A 99 10.25 -16.13 -20.22
CA ALA A 99 11.19 -17.07 -19.62
C ALA A 99 11.17 -18.44 -20.34
N CYS A 100 10.04 -18.79 -20.96
CA CYS A 100 9.83 -20.05 -21.67
C CYS A 100 9.71 -19.85 -23.20
N TRP A 101 10.18 -18.72 -23.74
CA TRP A 101 9.84 -18.32 -25.11
C TRP A 101 10.38 -19.27 -26.19
N ARG A 102 11.47 -19.98 -25.89
CA ARG A 102 12.04 -21.00 -26.79
C ARG A 102 11.17 -22.23 -26.95
N THR A 103 10.27 -22.48 -26.01
CA THR A 103 9.43 -23.69 -25.99
C THR A 103 7.97 -23.40 -26.30
N PHE A 104 7.49 -22.17 -26.11
CA PHE A 104 6.11 -21.81 -26.43
C PHE A 104 5.96 -21.26 -27.86
N ASP A 105 4.96 -21.79 -28.58
CA ASP A 105 4.33 -21.09 -29.71
C ASP A 105 3.44 -19.93 -29.20
N ARG A 106 3.07 -19.01 -30.08
CA ARG A 106 2.06 -17.95 -29.86
C ARG A 106 0.77 -18.50 -29.26
N LYS A 107 0.30 -19.68 -29.68
CA LYS A 107 -0.88 -20.32 -29.08
C LYS A 107 -0.67 -20.68 -27.60
N GLY A 108 0.57 -20.97 -27.23
CA GLY A 108 0.95 -21.32 -25.87
C GLY A 108 0.80 -20.20 -24.86
N PHE A 109 0.95 -18.95 -25.30
CA PHE A 109 0.67 -17.78 -24.45
C PHE A 109 -0.77 -17.80 -23.93
N MET A 110 -1.76 -18.03 -24.81
CA MET A 110 -3.17 -18.01 -24.42
C MET A 110 -3.52 -19.19 -23.49
N SER A 111 -2.94 -20.37 -23.74
CA SER A 111 -3.08 -21.52 -22.86
C SER A 111 -2.51 -21.25 -21.47
N LEU A 112 -1.33 -20.63 -21.39
CA LEU A 112 -0.69 -20.25 -20.14
C LEU A 112 -1.53 -19.20 -19.39
N LEU A 113 -2.00 -18.16 -20.09
CA LEU A 113 -2.84 -17.10 -19.52
C LEU A 113 -4.12 -17.64 -18.88
N ARG A 114 -4.82 -18.56 -19.59
CA ARG A 114 -6.01 -19.23 -19.06
C ARG A 114 -5.71 -19.93 -17.74
N CYS A 115 -4.64 -20.73 -17.70
CA CYS A 115 -4.25 -21.45 -16.49
C CYS A 115 -3.86 -20.49 -15.36
N VAL A 116 -3.07 -19.44 -15.63
CA VAL A 116 -2.68 -18.44 -14.62
C VAL A 116 -3.92 -17.77 -14.01
N TRP A 117 -4.89 -17.37 -14.83
CA TRP A 117 -6.13 -16.79 -14.33
C TRP A 117 -7.01 -17.76 -13.55
N PHE A 118 -6.99 -19.06 -13.87
CA PHE A 118 -7.68 -20.09 -13.10
C PHE A 118 -7.03 -20.36 -11.72
N CYS A 119 -5.85 -19.80 -11.43
CA CYS A 119 -5.27 -19.79 -10.08
C CYS A 119 -5.86 -18.67 -9.17
N SER A 120 -6.78 -17.84 -9.69
CA SER A 120 -7.39 -16.72 -8.96
C SER A 120 -8.36 -17.11 -7.84
N PRO A 121 -9.17 -18.18 -7.93
CA PRO A 121 -10.09 -18.57 -6.85
C PRO A 121 -9.41 -18.79 -5.50
N MET A 122 -8.11 -19.10 -5.47
CA MET A 122 -7.34 -19.25 -4.24
C MET A 122 -7.30 -17.98 -3.39
N VAL A 123 -7.45 -16.81 -4.02
CA VAL A 123 -7.48 -15.52 -3.31
C VAL A 123 -8.66 -15.43 -2.35
N LEU A 124 -9.75 -16.12 -2.63
CA LEU A 124 -10.93 -16.13 -1.76
C LEU A 124 -10.64 -16.73 -0.38
N PHE A 125 -9.63 -17.60 -0.23
CA PHE A 125 -9.29 -18.20 1.06
C PHE A 125 -8.70 -17.19 2.05
N TYR A 126 -7.94 -16.20 1.59
CA TYR A 126 -7.35 -15.18 2.47
C TYR A 126 -8.15 -13.87 2.47
N ALA A 127 -9.18 -13.75 1.65
CA ALA A 127 -10.12 -12.62 1.65
C ALA A 127 -11.12 -12.66 2.83
N ILE A 128 -11.01 -13.66 3.71
CA ILE A 128 -11.82 -13.79 4.91
C ILE A 128 -11.45 -12.62 5.85
N PRO A 129 -12.42 -11.80 6.29
CA PRO A 129 -12.15 -10.59 7.08
C PRO A 129 -11.84 -10.95 8.54
N VAL A 130 -10.70 -11.59 8.79
CA VAL A 130 -10.24 -12.00 10.13
C VAL A 130 -10.08 -10.80 11.07
N GLU A 131 -9.82 -9.62 10.52
CA GLU A 131 -9.74 -8.33 11.23
C GLU A 131 -11.05 -7.96 11.96
N ARG A 132 -12.19 -8.52 11.53
CA ARG A 132 -13.49 -8.32 12.18
C ARG A 132 -13.75 -9.32 13.31
N LEU A 133 -13.00 -10.41 13.36
CA LEU A 133 -13.23 -11.54 14.26
C LEU A 133 -12.16 -11.67 15.34
N SER A 134 -11.05 -10.94 15.23
CA SER A 134 -9.87 -11.14 16.06
C SER A 134 -9.20 -9.81 16.39
N ASP A 135 -8.37 -9.83 17.44
CA ASP A 135 -7.50 -8.71 17.80
C ASP A 135 -6.56 -8.36 16.62
N PRO A 136 -6.22 -7.08 16.39
CA PRO A 136 -5.42 -6.65 15.25
C PRO A 136 -4.10 -7.41 15.08
N LEU A 137 -3.43 -7.78 16.17
CA LEU A 137 -2.17 -8.52 16.09
C LEU A 137 -2.39 -9.96 15.61
N VAL A 138 -3.43 -10.62 16.14
CA VAL A 138 -3.80 -11.99 15.77
C VAL A 138 -4.29 -12.04 14.33
N ALA A 139 -5.10 -11.07 13.94
CA ALA A 139 -5.63 -10.94 12.59
C ALA A 139 -4.51 -10.72 11.57
N THR A 140 -3.55 -9.83 11.85
CA THR A 140 -2.35 -9.61 11.00
C THR A 140 -1.55 -10.89 10.83
N ARG A 141 -1.26 -11.62 11.92
CA ARG A 141 -0.52 -12.90 11.85
C ARG A 141 -1.27 -13.96 11.04
N SER A 142 -2.59 -14.04 11.21
CA SER A 142 -3.44 -14.96 10.47
C SER A 142 -3.44 -14.62 8.98
N ASN A 143 -3.57 -13.34 8.63
CA ASN A 143 -3.51 -12.85 7.26
C ASN A 143 -2.17 -13.19 6.59
N LEU A 144 -1.05 -12.94 7.27
CA LEU A 144 0.28 -13.30 6.76
C LEU A 144 0.45 -14.82 6.59
N CYS A 145 -0.09 -15.63 7.52
CA CYS A 145 -0.07 -17.09 7.42
C CYS A 145 -0.89 -17.57 6.21
N PHE A 146 -2.12 -17.08 6.02
CA PHE A 146 -2.93 -17.40 4.86
C PHE A 146 -2.26 -16.99 3.55
N LEU A 147 -1.65 -15.80 3.52
CA LEU A 147 -0.90 -15.32 2.37
C LEU A 147 0.29 -16.23 2.05
N GLY A 148 1.03 -16.69 3.07
CA GLY A 148 2.12 -17.66 2.93
C GLY A 148 1.66 -19.02 2.39
N ILE A 149 0.54 -19.56 2.89
CA ILE A 149 -0.03 -20.82 2.41
C ILE A 149 -0.48 -20.68 0.95
N VAL A 150 -1.20 -19.61 0.63
CA VAL A 150 -1.73 -19.38 -0.73
C VAL A 150 -0.60 -19.07 -1.72
N SER A 151 0.46 -18.36 -1.30
CA SER A 151 1.61 -18.10 -2.16
C SER A 151 2.36 -19.39 -2.49
N LEU A 152 2.64 -20.25 -1.49
CA LEU A 152 3.27 -21.54 -1.70
C LEU A 152 2.44 -22.43 -2.64
N TRP A 153 1.13 -22.50 -2.41
CA TRP A 153 0.23 -23.26 -3.27
C TRP A 153 0.26 -22.72 -4.70
N ARG A 154 0.19 -21.39 -4.90
CA ARG A 154 0.25 -20.77 -6.22
C ARG A 154 1.53 -21.07 -6.96
N VAL A 155 2.69 -21.04 -6.29
CA VAL A 155 3.98 -21.39 -6.88
C VAL A 155 4.00 -22.86 -7.31
N CYS A 156 3.56 -23.77 -6.44
CA CYS A 156 3.45 -25.20 -6.76
C CYS A 156 2.52 -25.46 -7.95
N LEU A 157 1.37 -24.79 -7.98
CA LEU A 157 0.38 -24.95 -9.05
C LEU A 157 0.88 -24.34 -10.37
N ALA A 158 1.48 -23.15 -10.36
CA ALA A 158 2.06 -22.54 -11.54
C ALA A 158 3.19 -23.40 -12.11
N SER A 159 4.06 -23.93 -11.25
CA SER A 159 5.11 -24.88 -11.63
C SER A 159 4.52 -26.16 -12.24
N ARG A 160 3.42 -26.66 -11.68
CA ARG A 160 2.70 -27.82 -12.21
C ARG A 160 2.09 -27.52 -13.59
N VAL A 161 1.49 -26.35 -13.77
CA VAL A 161 0.94 -25.89 -15.05
C VAL A 161 2.03 -25.84 -16.11
N VAL A 162 3.17 -25.20 -15.83
CA VAL A 162 4.30 -25.11 -16.75
C VAL A 162 4.84 -26.51 -17.08
N SER A 163 5.00 -27.37 -16.08
CA SER A 163 5.42 -28.77 -16.26
C SER A 163 4.48 -29.55 -17.19
N VAL A 164 3.17 -29.37 -17.04
CA VAL A 164 2.17 -30.07 -17.87
C VAL A 164 2.12 -29.51 -19.30
N LEU A 165 2.15 -28.18 -19.45
CA LEU A 165 2.05 -27.54 -20.77
C LEU A 165 3.30 -27.74 -21.63
N LEU A 166 4.49 -27.72 -21.01
CA LEU A 166 5.77 -27.92 -21.69
C LEU A 166 6.22 -29.39 -21.72
N GLN A 167 5.46 -30.30 -21.08
CA GLN A 167 5.85 -31.71 -20.90
C GLN A 167 7.23 -31.91 -20.27
N VAL A 168 7.66 -30.99 -19.39
CA VAL A 168 8.93 -31.07 -18.68
C VAL A 168 8.74 -31.58 -17.26
N GLY A 169 9.81 -32.13 -16.67
CA GLY A 169 9.81 -32.52 -15.26
C GLY A 169 9.46 -31.36 -14.32
N PHE A 170 8.72 -31.66 -13.25
CA PHE A 170 8.23 -30.65 -12.30
C PHE A 170 9.34 -29.77 -11.74
N LEU A 171 10.50 -30.34 -11.40
CA LEU A 171 11.63 -29.60 -10.84
C LEU A 171 12.17 -28.52 -11.81
N ARG A 172 12.18 -28.80 -13.12
CA ARG A 172 12.62 -27.83 -14.13
C ARG A 172 11.64 -26.67 -14.25
N ALA A 173 10.35 -26.98 -14.27
CA ALA A 173 9.31 -25.97 -14.25
C ALA A 173 9.35 -25.13 -12.96
N LEU A 174 9.61 -25.76 -11.81
CA LEU A 174 9.78 -25.09 -10.52
C LEU A 174 10.95 -24.10 -10.55
N ILE A 175 12.10 -24.49 -11.10
CA ILE A 175 13.26 -23.59 -11.24
C ILE A 175 12.88 -22.32 -12.02
N GLN A 176 12.16 -22.45 -13.14
CA GLN A 176 11.73 -21.31 -13.95
C GLN A 176 10.77 -20.39 -13.19
N VAL A 177 9.79 -20.97 -12.50
CA VAL A 177 8.80 -20.21 -11.73
C VAL A 177 9.44 -19.54 -10.50
N MET A 178 10.33 -20.22 -9.78
CA MET A 178 11.04 -19.68 -8.63
C MET A 178 11.96 -18.52 -9.02
N PHE A 179 12.71 -18.66 -10.11
CA PHE A 179 13.54 -17.58 -10.63
C PHE A 179 12.71 -16.32 -10.92
N LEU A 180 11.55 -16.48 -11.54
CA LEU A 180 10.64 -15.37 -11.82
C LEU A 180 10.02 -14.79 -10.55
N ALA A 181 9.59 -15.64 -9.61
CA ALA A 181 9.01 -15.21 -8.34
C ALA A 181 10.00 -14.36 -7.52
N ASP A 182 11.24 -14.82 -7.37
CA ASP A 182 12.28 -14.07 -6.66
C ASP A 182 12.63 -12.76 -7.38
N SER A 183 12.69 -12.78 -8.71
CA SER A 183 12.92 -11.56 -9.49
C SER A 183 11.81 -10.53 -9.27
N MET A 184 10.54 -10.96 -9.17
CA MET A 184 9.42 -10.07 -8.88
C MET A 184 9.47 -9.52 -7.46
N VAL A 185 9.85 -10.32 -6.47
CA VAL A 185 10.05 -9.85 -5.09
C VAL A 185 11.16 -8.81 -5.04
N ALA A 186 12.30 -9.07 -5.66
CA ALA A 186 13.40 -8.10 -5.74
C ALA A 186 12.97 -6.78 -6.39
N VAL A 187 12.28 -6.84 -7.54
CA VAL A 187 11.76 -5.64 -8.22
C VAL A 187 10.75 -4.90 -7.36
N ALA A 188 9.80 -5.61 -6.72
CA ALA A 188 8.83 -4.99 -5.84
C ALA A 188 9.53 -4.24 -4.69
N MET A 189 10.54 -4.85 -4.07
CA MET A 189 11.26 -4.24 -2.95
C MET A 189 12.09 -3.02 -3.35
N VAL A 190 12.61 -2.97 -4.58
CA VAL A 190 13.30 -1.77 -5.11
C VAL A 190 12.30 -0.63 -5.39
N ASN A 191 11.08 -0.95 -5.83
CA ASN A 191 10.08 0.06 -6.20
C ASN A 191 9.19 0.51 -5.03
N PHE A 192 9.04 -0.33 -4.02
CA PHE A 192 8.30 -0.04 -2.79
C PHE A 192 9.30 0.03 -1.65
N PRO A 193 9.97 1.18 -1.45
CA PRO A 193 10.91 1.32 -0.35
C PRO A 193 10.16 1.10 0.96
N ILE A 194 10.36 -0.06 1.58
CA ILE A 194 10.08 -0.23 3.01
C ILE A 194 10.91 0.87 3.68
N PRO A 195 10.35 1.67 4.59
CA PRO A 195 11.08 2.77 5.22
C PRO A 195 12.19 2.22 6.14
N LEU A 196 13.30 1.76 5.55
CA LEU A 196 14.46 1.22 6.25
C LEU A 196 15.12 2.28 7.16
N LEU A 197 15.00 3.55 6.76
CA LEU A 197 15.45 4.69 7.57
C LEU A 197 14.73 4.76 8.93
N GLN A 198 13.47 4.32 9.03
CA GLN A 198 12.73 4.31 10.29
C GLN A 198 13.20 3.19 11.22
N VAL A 199 13.65 2.06 10.67
CA VAL A 199 14.28 0.97 11.44
C VAL A 199 15.60 1.44 12.07
N MET A 200 16.40 2.21 11.34
CA MET A 200 17.68 2.72 11.86
C MET A 200 17.49 3.94 12.78
N GLY A 201 16.38 4.68 12.65
CA GLY A 201 16.03 5.81 13.50
C GLY A 201 15.49 5.45 14.89
N GLY A 202 15.32 4.15 15.19
CA GLY A 202 14.83 3.69 16.49
C GLY A 202 13.36 4.04 16.76
N ILE A 203 12.57 4.33 15.73
CA ILE A 203 11.14 4.61 15.87
C ILE A 203 10.42 3.30 16.21
N GLN A 204 9.65 3.29 17.29
CA GLN A 204 8.84 2.13 17.69
C GLN A 204 7.72 1.93 16.66
N TYR A 205 7.70 0.76 16.04
CA TYR A 205 6.59 0.34 15.21
C TYR A 205 5.41 -0.06 16.10
N SER A 206 4.19 0.10 15.60
CA SER A 206 3.09 -0.63 16.22
C SER A 206 3.40 -2.14 16.16
N PRO A 207 2.94 -2.96 17.14
CA PRO A 207 3.20 -4.40 17.14
C PRO A 207 2.75 -5.10 15.83
N VAL A 208 1.76 -4.54 15.15
CA VAL A 208 1.27 -4.99 13.84
C VAL A 208 2.28 -4.70 12.74
N GLU A 209 2.80 -3.48 12.67
CA GLU A 209 3.81 -3.07 11.69
C GLU A 209 5.13 -3.81 11.88
N GLU A 210 5.55 -4.04 13.12
CA GLU A 210 6.77 -4.80 13.42
C GLU A 210 6.72 -6.20 12.79
N VAL A 211 5.57 -6.88 12.91
CA VAL A 211 5.36 -8.20 12.30
C VAL A 211 5.41 -8.13 10.77
N VAL A 212 4.75 -7.14 10.16
CA VAL A 212 4.76 -6.97 8.70
C VAL A 212 6.16 -6.66 8.19
N VAL A 213 6.89 -5.77 8.86
CA VAL A 213 8.26 -5.38 8.51
C VAL A 213 9.22 -6.56 8.71
N SER A 214 9.06 -7.37 9.77
CA SER A 214 9.88 -8.58 9.97
C SER A 214 9.71 -9.56 8.83
N VAL A 215 8.46 -9.90 8.49
CA VAL A 215 8.16 -10.83 7.40
C VAL A 215 8.66 -10.30 6.05
N ALA A 216 8.52 -8.99 5.80
CA ALA A 216 9.01 -8.39 4.57
C ALA A 216 10.55 -8.42 4.47
N LYS A 217 11.26 -8.15 5.57
CA LYS A 217 12.73 -8.27 5.64
C LYS A 217 13.19 -9.70 5.45
N GLU A 218 12.53 -10.67 6.08
CA GLU A 218 12.82 -12.09 5.92
C GLU A 218 12.61 -12.55 4.48
N ALA A 219 11.48 -12.16 3.86
CA ALA A 219 11.20 -12.47 2.46
C ALA A 219 12.24 -11.85 1.51
N LEU A 220 12.64 -10.59 1.75
CA LEU A 220 13.69 -9.93 0.98
C LEU A 220 15.04 -10.63 1.15
N PHE A 221 15.43 -10.94 2.38
CA PHE A 221 16.69 -11.62 2.66
C PHE A 221 16.75 -13.00 1.99
N LEU A 222 15.68 -13.79 2.12
CA LEU A 222 15.58 -15.09 1.47
C LEU A 222 15.64 -14.95 -0.05
N SER A 223 14.88 -14.02 -0.63
CA SER A 223 14.85 -13.78 -2.08
C SER A 223 16.21 -13.35 -2.62
N LEU A 224 16.92 -12.42 -1.97
CA LEU A 224 18.25 -12.00 -2.37
C LEU A 224 19.28 -13.14 -2.28
N LEU A 225 19.15 -14.01 -1.27
CA LEU A 225 20.05 -15.14 -1.09
C LEU A 225 19.77 -16.28 -2.08
N SER A 226 18.50 -16.56 -2.38
CA SER A 226 18.12 -17.64 -3.31
C SER A 226 18.18 -17.24 -4.78
N TRP A 227 18.06 -15.95 -5.10
CA TRP A 227 18.03 -15.47 -6.48
C TRP A 227 19.24 -15.90 -7.33
N PRO A 228 20.50 -15.80 -6.87
CA PRO A 228 21.66 -16.27 -7.65
C PRO A 228 21.62 -17.78 -7.92
N VAL A 229 21.12 -18.57 -6.96
CA VAL A 229 20.98 -20.03 -7.11
C VAL A 229 19.96 -20.34 -8.19
N TRP A 230 18.79 -19.70 -8.16
CA TRP A 230 17.76 -19.91 -9.18
C TRP A 230 18.18 -19.40 -10.55
N LEU A 231 18.95 -18.31 -10.64
CA LEU A 231 19.49 -17.81 -11.90
C LEU A 231 20.42 -18.84 -12.55
N ILE A 232 21.36 -19.41 -11.78
CA ILE A 232 22.28 -20.44 -12.29
C ILE A 232 21.51 -21.67 -12.76
N LEU A 233 20.58 -22.17 -11.93
CA LEU A 233 19.74 -23.31 -12.29
C LEU A 233 18.85 -23.05 -13.51
N TYR A 234 18.32 -21.83 -13.64
CA TYR A 234 17.53 -21.38 -14.79
C TYR A 234 18.37 -21.39 -16.07
N CYS A 235 19.60 -20.85 -16.03
CA CYS A 235 20.53 -20.89 -17.14
C CYS A 235 20.81 -22.33 -17.58
N ILE A 236 21.13 -23.22 -16.65
CA ILE A 236 21.35 -24.66 -16.94
C ILE A 236 20.08 -25.30 -17.55
N SER A 237 18.89 -24.99 -17.00
CA SER A 237 17.63 -25.50 -17.52
C SER A 237 17.35 -25.02 -18.96
N CYS A 238 17.71 -23.77 -19.30
CA CYS A 238 17.48 -23.22 -20.63
C CYS A 238 18.29 -23.92 -21.73
N PHE A 239 19.45 -24.48 -21.41
CA PHE A 239 20.29 -25.20 -22.38
C PHE A 239 19.93 -26.69 -22.52
N THR A 240 19.12 -27.23 -21.61
CA THR A 240 18.81 -28.68 -21.57
C THR A 240 17.40 -29.02 -22.02
N ILE A 241 16.54 -28.03 -22.26
CA ILE A 241 15.18 -28.26 -22.74
C ILE A 241 15.21 -28.34 -24.26
N PRO A 242 14.98 -29.53 -24.86
CA PRO A 242 14.75 -29.61 -26.30
C PRO A 242 13.52 -28.77 -26.64
N ALA A 243 13.49 -28.19 -27.85
CA ALA A 243 12.31 -27.51 -28.36
C ALA A 243 11.14 -28.51 -28.40
N ALA A 244 10.38 -28.58 -27.32
CA ALA A 244 9.27 -29.50 -27.20
C ALA A 244 8.07 -28.92 -27.96
N ALA A 245 7.48 -29.74 -28.83
CA ALA A 245 6.20 -29.39 -29.42
C ALA A 245 5.16 -29.29 -28.31
N MET A 246 4.51 -28.12 -28.21
CA MET A 246 3.45 -27.92 -27.24
C MET A 246 2.33 -28.96 -27.46
N VAL A 247 1.70 -29.38 -26.35
CA VAL A 247 0.48 -30.21 -26.46
C VAL A 247 -0.60 -29.41 -27.17
N ASN A 248 -0.91 -29.81 -28.42
CA ASN A 248 -2.06 -29.29 -29.14
C ASN A 248 -3.33 -29.71 -28.39
N CYS A 249 -3.93 -28.74 -27.70
CA CYS A 249 -5.18 -28.97 -26.98
C CYS A 249 -6.34 -28.60 -27.91
N PRO A 250 -7.20 -29.56 -28.33
CA PRO A 250 -8.39 -29.23 -29.10
C PRO A 250 -9.31 -28.31 -28.31
N ASP A 251 -10.05 -27.45 -29.02
CA ASP A 251 -10.96 -26.50 -28.37
C ASP A 251 -12.08 -27.25 -27.64
N ARG A 252 -12.39 -26.83 -26.41
CA ARG A 252 -13.36 -27.49 -25.54
C ARG A 252 -14.43 -26.49 -25.08
N LEU A 253 -15.68 -26.95 -25.12
CA LEU A 253 -16.82 -26.19 -24.60
C LEU A 253 -16.85 -26.27 -23.08
N MET A 254 -17.23 -25.14 -22.46
CA MET A 254 -17.45 -25.07 -21.02
C MET A 254 -18.89 -25.47 -20.69
N ASN A 255 -19.06 -26.30 -19.66
CA ASN A 255 -20.39 -26.65 -19.18
C ASN A 255 -21.04 -25.46 -18.44
N ARG A 256 -22.37 -25.35 -18.50
CA ARG A 256 -23.17 -24.36 -17.75
C ARG A 256 -22.91 -24.40 -16.24
N SER A 257 -22.52 -25.56 -15.70
CA SER A 257 -22.16 -25.70 -14.28
C SER A 257 -21.02 -24.76 -13.87
N VAL A 258 -20.03 -24.54 -14.75
CA VAL A 258 -18.89 -23.64 -14.45
C VAL A 258 -19.38 -22.21 -14.31
N TRP A 259 -20.22 -21.76 -15.24
CA TRP A 259 -20.83 -20.43 -15.18
C TRP A 259 -21.74 -20.26 -13.97
N GLY A 260 -22.44 -21.32 -13.54
CA GLY A 260 -23.20 -21.32 -12.29
C GLY A 260 -22.31 -21.06 -11.06
N VAL A 261 -21.15 -21.73 -10.98
CA VAL A 261 -20.19 -21.51 -9.88
C VAL A 261 -19.62 -20.09 -9.91
N VAL A 262 -19.16 -19.64 -11.08
CA VAL A 262 -18.61 -18.27 -11.24
C VAL A 262 -19.67 -17.22 -10.91
N GLY A 263 -20.90 -17.40 -11.39
CA GLY A 263 -22.02 -16.52 -11.07
C GLY A 263 -22.35 -16.49 -9.58
N GLY A 264 -22.32 -17.64 -8.91
CA GLY A 264 -22.47 -17.72 -7.46
C GLY A 264 -21.36 -16.99 -6.70
N LEU A 265 -20.11 -17.10 -7.15
CA LEU A 265 -18.98 -16.37 -6.58
C LEU A 265 -19.10 -14.85 -6.80
N VAL A 266 -19.55 -14.40 -7.97
CA VAL A 266 -19.82 -12.99 -8.24
C VAL A 266 -20.95 -12.48 -7.35
N ALA A 267 -22.05 -13.23 -7.20
CA ALA A 267 -23.13 -12.87 -6.29
C ALA A 267 -22.64 -12.75 -4.84
N LEU A 268 -21.80 -13.68 -4.38
CA LEU A 268 -21.19 -13.62 -3.05
C LEU A 268 -20.32 -12.36 -2.87
N ALA A 269 -19.51 -12.02 -3.87
CA ALA A 269 -18.72 -10.79 -3.85
C ALA A 269 -19.61 -9.53 -3.81
N LEU A 270 -20.71 -9.49 -4.57
CA LEU A 270 -21.65 -8.37 -4.53
C LEU A 270 -22.33 -8.23 -3.15
N VAL A 271 -22.63 -9.34 -2.47
CA VAL A 271 -23.11 -9.31 -1.08
C VAL A 271 -22.03 -8.77 -0.14
N GLY A 272 -20.78 -9.21 -0.30
CA GLY A 272 -19.64 -8.67 0.45
C GLY A 272 -19.45 -7.16 0.23
N LEU A 273 -19.62 -6.70 -1.02
CA LEU A 273 -19.60 -5.28 -1.38
C LEU A 273 -20.64 -4.50 -0.59
N TRP A 274 -21.89 -4.99 -0.62
CA TRP A 274 -23.02 -4.32 -0.02
C TRP A 274 -22.85 -4.15 1.48
N ILE A 275 -22.23 -5.13 2.15
CA ILE A 275 -21.96 -5.10 3.58
C ILE A 275 -20.77 -4.18 3.91
N ALA A 276 -19.65 -4.28 3.18
CA ALA A 276 -18.41 -3.59 3.54
C ALA A 276 -18.35 -2.12 3.07
N GLN A 277 -18.98 -1.77 1.94
CA GLN A 277 -18.81 -0.46 1.32
C GLN A 277 -19.34 0.75 2.12
N PRO A 278 -20.44 0.67 2.89
CA PRO A 278 -20.90 1.82 3.66
C PRO A 278 -19.83 2.37 4.61
N GLU A 279 -19.05 1.49 5.26
CA GLU A 279 -17.92 1.88 6.12
C GLU A 279 -16.81 2.57 5.31
N GLN A 280 -16.44 1.97 4.16
CA GLN A 280 -15.39 2.52 3.29
C GLN A 280 -15.77 3.85 2.65
N LEU A 281 -17.04 4.07 2.33
CA LEU A 281 -17.53 5.34 1.78
C LEU A 281 -17.45 6.47 2.82
N ARG A 282 -17.78 6.19 4.09
CA ARG A 282 -17.65 7.17 5.17
C ARG A 282 -16.19 7.52 5.40
N ARG A 283 -15.33 6.50 5.49
CA ARG A 283 -13.87 6.66 5.58
C ARG A 283 -13.34 7.53 4.44
N SER A 284 -13.59 7.15 3.20
CA SER A 284 -13.09 7.84 2.02
C SER A 284 -13.58 9.29 1.95
N ARG A 285 -14.81 9.56 2.40
CA ARG A 285 -15.34 10.92 2.50
C ARG A 285 -14.59 11.76 3.53
N VAL A 286 -14.27 11.22 4.71
CA VAL A 286 -13.44 11.92 5.71
C VAL A 286 -12.04 12.19 5.15
N GLU A 287 -11.41 11.19 4.53
CA GLU A 287 -10.10 11.33 3.88
C GLU A 287 -10.11 12.43 2.81
N HIS A 288 -11.14 12.46 1.97
CA HIS A 288 -11.29 13.50 0.94
C HIS A 288 -11.47 14.91 1.53
N LEU A 289 -12.28 15.06 2.58
CA LEU A 289 -12.46 16.35 3.26
C LEU A 289 -11.16 16.84 3.87
N VAL A 290 -10.38 15.96 4.50
CA VAL A 290 -9.08 16.32 5.07
C VAL A 290 -8.05 16.66 3.99
N ASP A 291 -8.02 15.92 2.88
CA ASP A 291 -7.17 16.25 1.72
C ASP A 291 -7.51 17.61 1.09
N GLN A 292 -8.79 18.02 1.18
CA GLN A 292 -9.25 19.34 0.73
C GLN A 292 -9.09 20.46 1.78
N ASN A 293 -8.45 20.19 2.93
CA ASN A 293 -8.35 21.09 4.07
C ASN A 293 -9.72 21.52 4.67
N GLN A 294 -10.78 20.75 4.43
CA GLN A 294 -12.13 20.92 4.99
C GLN A 294 -12.25 20.21 6.34
N TYR A 295 -11.43 20.65 7.30
CA TYR A 295 -11.30 19.98 8.60
C TYR A 295 -12.57 20.06 9.45
N VAL A 296 -13.31 21.17 9.37
CA VAL A 296 -14.55 21.41 10.11
C VAL A 296 -15.58 20.35 9.76
N GLU A 297 -15.80 20.14 8.48
CA GLU A 297 -16.73 19.18 7.91
C GLU A 297 -16.28 17.75 8.19
N ALA A 298 -14.97 17.48 8.12
CA ALA A 298 -14.41 16.16 8.43
C ALA A 298 -14.68 15.77 9.90
N ILE A 299 -14.39 16.66 10.85
CA ILE A 299 -14.62 16.44 12.28
C ILE A 299 -16.10 16.31 12.58
N GLN A 300 -16.94 17.13 11.95
CA GLN A 300 -18.39 17.02 12.09
C GLN A 300 -18.88 15.67 11.57
N LEU A 301 -18.46 15.25 10.37
CA LEU A 301 -18.85 13.97 9.79
C LEU A 301 -18.47 12.79 10.70
N MET A 302 -17.27 12.81 11.28
CA MET A 302 -16.85 11.82 12.27
C MET A 302 -17.70 11.91 13.55
N SER A 303 -17.93 13.11 14.07
CA SER A 303 -18.65 13.29 15.35
C SER A 303 -20.12 12.89 15.29
N HIS A 304 -20.76 12.99 14.12
CA HIS A 304 -22.15 12.56 13.92
C HIS A 304 -22.30 11.04 13.82
N GLN A 305 -21.20 10.30 13.69
CA GLN A 305 -21.22 8.86 13.45
C GLN A 305 -20.55 8.11 14.61
N PRO A 306 -21.11 6.98 15.07
CA PRO A 306 -20.43 6.15 16.07
C PRO A 306 -19.15 5.55 15.47
N ARG A 307 -18.10 5.38 16.31
CA ARG A 307 -16.81 4.80 15.90
C ARG A 307 -16.95 3.50 15.10
N GLY A 308 -17.87 2.62 15.50
CA GLY A 308 -18.12 1.33 14.84
C GLY A 308 -18.74 1.40 13.43
N THR A 309 -19.07 2.60 12.94
CA THR A 309 -19.53 2.80 11.55
C THR A 309 -18.39 3.00 10.55
N PHE A 310 -17.17 3.12 11.06
CA PHE A 310 -15.94 3.14 10.30
C PHE A 310 -15.22 1.80 10.42
N PRO A 311 -14.30 1.47 9.49
CA PRO A 311 -13.55 0.21 9.57
C PRO A 311 -12.79 0.11 10.90
N ALA A 312 -12.74 -1.08 11.50
CA ALA A 312 -12.18 -1.29 12.84
C ALA A 312 -10.72 -0.82 12.96
N LEU A 313 -9.90 -1.11 11.93
CA LEU A 313 -8.49 -0.72 11.84
C LEU A 313 -8.26 0.67 11.26
N TRP A 314 -9.32 1.41 10.91
CA TRP A 314 -9.14 2.71 10.29
C TRP A 314 -8.65 3.75 11.29
N GLU A 315 -7.46 4.29 11.04
CA GLU A 315 -6.97 5.51 11.70
C GLU A 315 -7.42 6.72 10.87
N PRO A 316 -8.15 7.69 11.46
CA PRO A 316 -8.53 8.93 10.77
C PRO A 316 -7.32 9.64 10.17
N PRO A 317 -7.43 10.47 9.13
CA PRO A 317 -6.32 11.27 8.63
C PRO A 317 -6.02 12.49 9.54
N PRO A 318 -4.79 13.05 9.53
CA PRO A 318 -3.61 12.52 8.87
C PRO A 318 -3.11 11.26 9.60
N SER A 319 -2.57 10.30 8.85
CA SER A 319 -1.85 9.19 9.46
C SER A 319 -0.51 9.71 9.99
N ILE A 320 -0.04 9.15 11.11
CA ILE A 320 1.23 9.53 11.73
C ILE A 320 2.41 9.41 10.75
N TRP A 321 2.31 8.49 9.79
CA TRP A 321 3.36 8.17 8.84
C TRP A 321 3.38 9.03 7.58
N GLN A 322 2.22 9.57 7.18
CA GLN A 322 2.17 10.53 6.09
C GLN A 322 2.58 11.88 6.67
N HIS A 323 3.86 12.23 6.51
CA HIS A 323 4.58 13.41 7.02
C HIS A 323 3.84 14.74 6.81
N ARG A 324 2.73 14.92 7.52
CA ARG A 324 1.77 16.01 7.39
C ARG A 324 1.43 16.54 8.78
N ASP A 325 2.45 16.75 9.60
CA ASP A 325 2.29 17.21 10.98
C ASP A 325 1.53 18.54 11.05
N THR A 326 1.66 19.40 10.04
CA THR A 326 0.91 20.66 9.92
C THR A 326 -0.61 20.46 9.82
N GLN A 327 -1.06 19.35 9.23
CA GLN A 327 -2.50 19.04 9.14
C GLN A 327 -3.05 18.61 10.49
N LEU A 328 -2.27 17.88 11.30
CA LEU A 328 -2.71 17.42 12.61
C LEU A 328 -3.06 18.59 13.52
N PHE A 329 -2.18 19.60 13.61
CA PHE A 329 -2.45 20.81 14.40
C PHE A 329 -3.63 21.61 13.86
N SER A 330 -3.80 21.66 12.54
CA SER A 330 -4.94 22.32 11.92
C SER A 330 -6.26 21.66 12.35
N ILE A 331 -6.29 20.33 12.41
CA ILE A 331 -7.44 19.55 12.91
C ILE A 331 -7.66 19.83 14.40
N LEU A 332 -6.62 19.75 15.22
CA LEU A 332 -6.72 20.00 16.67
C LEU A 332 -7.22 21.41 16.99
N LYS A 333 -6.74 22.41 16.23
CA LYS A 333 -7.22 23.79 16.30
C LYS A 333 -8.72 23.86 16.03
N VAL A 334 -9.18 23.21 14.97
CA VAL A 334 -10.61 23.18 14.62
C VAL A 334 -11.43 22.43 15.68
N MET A 335 -10.92 21.32 16.21
CA MET A 335 -11.57 20.56 17.28
C MET A 335 -11.77 21.42 18.54
N HIS A 336 -10.75 22.19 18.93
CA HIS A 336 -10.82 23.09 20.07
C HIS A 336 -11.78 24.26 19.85
N GLN A 337 -11.89 24.76 18.61
CA GLN A 337 -12.75 25.91 18.26
C GLN A 337 -14.23 25.54 18.07
N GLN A 338 -14.56 24.28 17.79
CA GLN A 338 -15.94 23.87 17.49
C GLN A 338 -16.86 23.82 18.72
N ARG A 339 -18.06 24.39 18.57
CA ARG A 339 -19.22 24.21 19.46
C ARG A 339 -20.41 23.78 18.57
N PRO A 340 -21.12 22.66 18.81
CA PRO A 340 -21.09 21.75 19.97
C PRO A 340 -19.79 20.94 20.11
N PRO A 341 -19.54 20.34 21.30
CA PRO A 341 -18.32 19.58 21.54
C PRO A 341 -18.18 18.40 20.57
N VAL A 342 -16.96 18.22 20.06
CA VAL A 342 -16.54 17.08 19.24
C VAL A 342 -16.83 15.77 20.00
N SER A 343 -17.24 14.72 19.29
CA SER A 343 -17.51 13.43 19.95
C SER A 343 -16.27 12.89 20.66
N GLN A 344 -16.45 12.27 21.83
CA GLN A 344 -15.36 11.82 22.69
C GLN A 344 -14.39 10.87 21.97
N TRP A 345 -14.89 9.92 21.17
CA TRP A 345 -14.03 8.97 20.45
C TRP A 345 -13.09 9.65 19.45
N VAL A 346 -13.53 10.74 18.81
CA VAL A 346 -12.68 11.51 17.87
C VAL A 346 -11.57 12.21 18.64
N GLN A 347 -11.90 12.81 19.79
CA GLN A 347 -10.92 13.43 20.69
C GLN A 347 -9.89 12.40 21.15
N ASP A 348 -10.34 11.26 21.66
CA ASP A 348 -9.47 10.20 22.15
C ASP A 348 -8.49 9.72 21.07
N VAL A 349 -8.96 9.52 19.84
CA VAL A 349 -8.11 9.07 18.72
C VAL A 349 -7.04 10.10 18.37
N TYR A 350 -7.36 11.39 18.30
CA TYR A 350 -6.36 12.41 17.99
C TYR A 350 -5.40 12.67 19.16
N ILE A 351 -5.86 12.51 20.40
CA ILE A 351 -5.02 12.59 21.60
C ILE A 351 -4.05 11.40 21.64
N ASP A 352 -4.52 10.18 21.37
CA ASP A 352 -3.66 9.01 21.29
C ASP A 352 -2.59 9.17 20.20
N LYS A 353 -2.92 9.85 19.08
CA LYS A 353 -1.91 10.20 18.07
C LYS A 353 -0.88 11.19 18.55
N LEU A 354 -1.29 12.22 19.29
CA LEU A 354 -0.36 13.17 19.91
C LEU A 354 0.57 12.46 20.88
N ILE A 355 0.02 11.54 21.70
CA ILE A 355 0.81 10.73 22.64
C ILE A 355 1.82 9.87 21.87
N ARG A 356 1.43 9.19 20.79
CA ARG A 356 2.38 8.41 19.97
C ARG A 356 3.44 9.27 19.29
N LEU A 357 3.06 10.46 18.80
CA LEU A 357 3.98 11.37 18.12
C LEU A 357 4.99 12.00 19.08
N TYR A 358 4.57 12.32 20.30
CA TYR A 358 5.35 13.16 21.22
C TYR A 358 5.77 12.48 22.52
N GLY A 359 4.98 11.55 23.04
CA GLY A 359 5.23 10.86 24.31
C GLY A 359 6.36 9.82 24.25
N ASP A 360 6.62 9.21 23.09
CA ASP A 360 7.59 8.11 22.99
C ASP A 360 9.07 8.56 23.01
N GLY A 361 9.37 9.84 23.26
CA GLY A 361 10.75 10.26 23.45
C GLY A 361 11.54 10.59 22.17
N HIS A 362 10.99 10.29 21.00
CA HIS A 362 11.76 10.21 19.74
C HIS A 362 11.90 11.51 18.96
N GLN A 363 11.11 12.54 19.23
CA GLN A 363 11.21 13.80 18.49
C GLN A 363 12.35 14.68 19.03
N PRO A 364 13.31 15.12 18.18
CA PRO A 364 14.39 16.00 18.61
C PRO A 364 13.86 17.38 19.02
N VAL A 365 14.52 18.04 19.99
CA VAL A 365 14.16 19.38 20.51
C VAL A 365 13.91 20.41 19.40
N PHE A 366 14.70 20.33 18.32
CA PHE A 366 14.57 21.21 17.17
C PHE A 366 13.17 21.19 16.55
N PHE A 367 12.47 20.06 16.59
CA PHE A 367 11.12 19.93 16.05
C PHE A 367 10.13 20.82 16.81
N TRP A 368 10.31 20.98 18.13
CA TRP A 368 9.48 21.85 18.96
C TRP A 368 9.74 23.33 18.69
N ARG A 369 11.01 23.71 18.46
CA ARG A 369 11.37 25.09 18.12
C ARG A 369 10.82 25.57 16.78
N GLN A 370 10.53 24.66 15.86
CA GLN A 370 9.92 25.00 14.58
C GLN A 370 8.41 25.22 14.66
N ARG A 371 7.77 24.91 15.79
CA ARG A 371 6.34 25.07 15.95
C ARG A 371 5.96 26.52 16.18
N SER A 372 4.83 26.90 15.61
CA SER A 372 4.26 28.21 15.88
C SER A 372 3.75 28.28 17.32
N ILE A 373 3.86 29.45 17.94
CA ILE A 373 3.33 29.73 19.28
C ILE A 373 1.88 29.27 19.44
N GLY A 374 1.05 29.45 18.40
CA GLY A 374 -0.35 29.02 18.44
C GLY A 374 -0.53 27.50 18.49
N GLU A 375 0.36 26.71 17.89
CA GLU A 375 0.33 25.24 18.01
C GLU A 375 0.69 24.79 19.43
N LEU A 376 1.66 25.48 20.04
CA LEU A 376 2.09 25.23 21.42
C LEU A 376 0.98 25.60 22.43
N GLU A 377 0.30 26.72 22.24
CA GLU A 377 -0.87 27.11 23.06
C GLU A 377 -1.98 26.05 23.01
N ILE A 378 -2.29 25.53 21.81
CA ILE A 378 -3.30 24.48 21.63
C ILE A 378 -2.89 23.20 22.37
N LEU A 379 -1.62 22.78 22.27
CA LEU A 379 -1.13 21.59 22.97
C LEU A 379 -1.21 21.75 24.48
N LEU A 380 -0.79 22.90 25.01
CA LEU A 380 -0.85 23.18 26.43
C LEU A 380 -2.30 23.11 26.92
N HIS A 381 -3.21 23.72 26.16
CA HIS A 381 -4.64 23.67 26.49
C HIS A 381 -5.19 22.24 26.46
N LEU A 382 -4.91 21.46 25.41
CA LEU A 382 -5.34 20.06 25.34
C LEU A 382 -4.74 19.20 26.46
N ALA A 383 -3.49 19.47 26.87
CA ALA A 383 -2.86 18.79 27.99
C ALA A 383 -3.54 19.15 29.32
N THR A 384 -3.97 20.41 29.52
CA THR A 384 -4.72 20.79 30.72
C THR A 384 -6.09 20.11 30.80
N GLU A 385 -6.73 19.83 29.66
CA GLU A 385 -8.02 19.16 29.61
C GLU A 385 -7.89 17.62 29.68
N ASN A 386 -6.77 17.06 29.19
CA ASN A 386 -6.57 15.61 29.13
C ASN A 386 -5.34 15.15 29.94
N PRO A 387 -5.54 14.49 31.10
CA PRO A 387 -4.44 14.09 31.97
C PRO A 387 -3.52 13.04 31.32
N ARG A 388 -4.01 12.21 30.39
CA ARG A 388 -3.18 11.22 29.68
C ARG A 388 -2.16 11.92 28.77
N LEU A 389 -2.57 13.00 28.10
CA LEU A 389 -1.68 13.80 27.27
C LEU A 389 -0.67 14.55 28.13
N ALA A 390 -1.11 15.16 29.24
CA ALA A 390 -0.21 15.83 30.18
C ALA A 390 0.84 14.87 30.77
N GLU A 391 0.43 13.66 31.17
CA GLU A 391 1.33 12.63 31.67
C GLU A 391 2.36 12.25 30.60
N ALA A 392 1.92 11.96 29.37
CA ALA A 392 2.80 11.61 28.26
C ALA A 392 3.82 12.73 27.94
N LEU A 393 3.39 14.00 27.93
CA LEU A 393 4.29 15.14 27.67
C LEU A 393 5.22 15.48 28.85
N ASN A 394 4.89 15.04 30.06
CA ASN A 394 5.72 15.21 31.25
C ASN A 394 6.74 14.08 31.46
N GLN A 395 6.64 12.96 30.73
CA GLN A 395 7.63 11.90 30.86
C GLN A 395 9.02 12.40 30.45
N PRO A 396 10.06 12.14 31.25
CA PRO A 396 11.40 12.64 30.98
C PRO A 396 11.94 12.06 29.67
N HIS A 397 12.21 12.93 28.70
CA HIS A 397 12.77 12.55 27.42
C HIS A 397 14.22 12.09 27.58
N ARG A 398 14.52 10.85 27.16
CA ARG A 398 15.88 10.26 27.25
C ARG A 398 16.97 11.10 26.57
N THR A 399 16.60 11.92 25.60
CA THR A 399 17.52 12.78 24.82
C THR A 399 17.69 14.18 25.41
N TRP A 400 16.83 14.58 26.36
CA TRP A 400 16.94 15.85 27.04
C TRP A 400 17.88 15.68 28.23
N SER A 401 18.87 16.56 28.37
CA SER A 401 19.75 16.56 29.54
C SER A 401 18.93 16.91 30.79
N GLU A 402 18.50 15.86 31.49
CA GLU A 402 18.12 15.73 32.89
C GLU A 402 17.06 16.65 33.55
N ARG A 403 16.56 17.76 32.99
CA ARG A 403 15.79 18.70 33.87
C ARG A 403 14.47 19.30 33.46
N SER A 404 13.95 19.14 32.25
CA SER A 404 12.63 19.71 31.94
C SER A 404 11.79 18.81 31.03
N GLY A 405 10.50 18.64 31.36
CA GLY A 405 9.53 17.97 30.48
C GLY A 405 9.17 18.85 29.29
N ILE A 406 8.49 18.29 28.27
CA ILE A 406 8.05 19.09 27.10
C ILE A 406 7.19 20.27 27.56
N LEU A 407 6.31 20.05 28.54
CA LEU A 407 5.41 21.10 29.03
C LEU A 407 6.15 22.29 29.65
N GLU A 408 7.27 22.04 30.34
CA GLU A 408 8.08 23.10 30.93
C GLU A 408 8.79 23.92 29.85
N PHE A 409 9.37 23.26 28.85
CA PHE A 409 9.97 23.94 27.69
C PHE A 409 8.94 24.73 26.89
N VAL A 410 7.77 24.14 26.63
CA VAL A 410 6.67 24.81 25.92
C VAL A 410 6.21 26.03 26.72
N SER A 411 6.10 25.92 28.04
CA SER A 411 5.78 27.04 28.92
C SER A 411 6.85 28.13 28.91
N GLU A 412 8.14 27.75 28.89
CA GLU A 412 9.27 28.69 28.84
C GLU A 412 9.29 29.46 27.52
N GLU A 413 9.20 28.76 26.38
CA GLU A 413 9.13 29.37 25.04
C GLU A 413 7.91 30.29 24.89
N LEU A 414 6.75 29.91 25.46
CA LEU A 414 5.56 30.76 25.49
C LEU A 414 5.81 32.04 26.29
N HIS A 415 6.45 31.93 27.46
CA HIS A 415 6.77 33.09 28.29
C HIS A 415 7.77 34.02 27.58
N THR A 416 8.81 33.48 26.94
CA THR A 416 9.78 34.25 26.15
C THR A 416 9.08 34.98 24.99
N ALA A 417 8.19 34.29 24.29
CA ALA A 417 7.44 34.89 23.18
C ALA A 417 6.49 36.01 23.65
N GLU A 418 5.86 35.87 24.81
CA GLU A 418 5.02 36.92 25.40
C GLU A 418 5.84 38.15 25.84
N GLU A 419 7.01 37.93 26.42
CA GLU A 419 7.94 38.99 26.81
C GLU A 419 8.43 39.76 25.58
N ASP A 420 8.78 39.06 24.50
CA ASP A 420 9.15 39.69 23.22
C ASP A 420 7.99 40.48 22.61
N ARG A 421 6.75 39.97 22.68
CA ARG A 421 5.56 40.71 22.25
C ARG A 421 5.36 41.97 23.10
N ARG A 422 5.60 41.90 24.41
CA ARG A 422 5.50 43.04 25.33
C ARG A 422 6.57 44.09 25.04
N ASN A 423 7.82 43.68 24.91
CA ASN A 423 8.95 44.54 24.57
C ASN A 423 8.75 45.21 23.21
N ASN A 424 8.27 44.46 22.20
CA ASN A 424 7.91 45.04 20.91
C ASN A 424 6.76 46.04 21.02
N ARG A 425 5.72 45.78 21.83
CA ARG A 425 4.64 46.77 22.06
C ARG A 425 5.17 48.04 22.73
N GLU A 426 6.09 47.93 23.68
CA GLU A 426 6.72 49.09 24.31
C GLU A 426 7.63 49.87 23.35
N LEU A 427 8.41 49.16 22.53
CA LEU A 427 9.21 49.77 21.46
C LEU A 427 8.33 50.48 20.42
N ARG A 428 7.19 49.89 20.04
CA ARG A 428 6.19 50.53 19.17
C ARG A 428 5.57 51.78 19.77
N LYS A 429 5.40 51.84 21.10
CA LYS A 429 4.94 53.04 21.80
C LYS A 429 6.01 54.13 21.89
N LYS A 430 7.29 53.76 21.91
CA LYS A 430 8.42 54.69 22.04
C LYS A 430 8.96 55.20 20.71
N ARG A 431 8.76 54.47 19.61
CA ARG A 431 9.20 54.88 18.27
C ARG A 431 8.13 55.69 17.57
N CYS A 432 8.53 56.79 16.95
CA CYS A 432 7.65 57.56 16.06
C CYS A 432 7.19 56.66 14.90
N PRO A 433 5.94 56.77 14.43
CA PRO A 433 5.41 56.01 13.30
C PRO A 433 6.34 56.03 12.06
N ALA A 434 7.01 57.16 11.83
CA ALA A 434 7.98 57.36 10.75
C ALA A 434 9.20 56.42 10.85
N GLU A 435 9.75 56.20 12.04
CA GLU A 435 10.93 55.33 12.23
C GLU A 435 10.59 53.86 11.99
N MET A 436 9.37 53.42 12.36
CA MET A 436 8.92 52.07 12.05
C MET A 436 8.70 51.88 10.55
N LEU A 437 8.13 52.88 9.86
CA LEU A 437 7.90 52.80 8.43
C LEU A 437 9.22 52.73 7.65
N ILE A 438 10.22 53.52 8.05
CA ILE A 438 11.55 53.48 7.45
C ILE A 438 12.20 52.10 7.69
N GLN A 439 12.12 51.55 8.90
CA GLN A 439 12.70 50.23 9.17
C GLN A 439 11.97 49.12 8.40
N TRP A 440 10.65 49.24 8.21
CA TRP A 440 9.87 48.29 7.42
C TRP A 440 10.20 48.38 5.93
N LEU A 441 10.35 49.60 5.38
CA LEU A 441 10.82 49.82 4.00
C LEU A 441 12.22 49.25 3.77
N HIS A 442 13.10 49.34 4.77
CA HIS A 442 14.43 48.75 4.69
C HIS A 442 14.40 47.21 4.63
N VAL A 443 13.55 46.57 5.43
CA VAL A 443 13.35 45.12 5.38
C VAL A 443 12.67 44.70 4.07
N ALA A 444 11.65 45.45 3.63
CA ALA A 444 10.97 45.21 2.36
C ALA A 444 11.95 45.28 1.19
N ARG A 445 12.85 46.28 1.17
CA ARG A 445 13.89 46.45 0.15
C ARG A 445 14.82 45.24 0.04
N GLN A 446 15.16 44.62 1.18
CA GLN A 446 16.02 43.43 1.21
C GLN A 446 15.35 42.18 0.62
N HIS A 447 14.02 42.14 0.57
CA HIS A 447 13.25 40.95 0.18
C HIS A 447 12.41 41.13 -1.09
N THR A 448 12.44 42.32 -1.71
CA THR A 448 11.71 42.62 -2.96
C THR A 448 12.63 42.67 -4.17
N ASP A 449 12.06 42.34 -5.33
CA ASP A 449 12.72 42.39 -6.65
C ASP A 449 13.33 43.79 -6.89
N PRO A 450 14.60 43.88 -7.36
CA PRO A 450 15.30 45.14 -7.59
C PRO A 450 14.52 46.18 -8.42
N LYS A 451 13.58 45.75 -9.29
CA LYS A 451 12.72 46.69 -10.02
C LYS A 451 11.80 47.55 -9.14
N ASN A 452 11.52 47.12 -7.91
CA ASN A 452 10.68 47.84 -6.96
C ASN A 452 11.49 48.75 -6.02
N HIS A 453 12.83 48.77 -6.14
CA HIS A 453 13.68 49.57 -5.25
C HIS A 453 13.48 51.07 -5.45
N GLU A 454 13.28 51.54 -6.68
CA GLU A 454 12.97 52.96 -6.95
C GLU A 454 11.67 53.41 -6.26
N THR A 455 10.64 52.57 -6.25
CA THR A 455 9.37 52.85 -5.57
C THR A 455 9.55 52.93 -4.06
N ILE A 456 10.38 52.03 -3.49
CA ILE A 456 10.70 52.03 -2.06
C ILE A 456 11.51 53.27 -1.67
N GLU A 457 12.49 53.66 -2.48
CA GLU A 457 13.30 54.87 -2.26
C GLU A 457 12.44 56.15 -2.38
N SER A 458 11.51 56.20 -3.33
CA SER A 458 10.56 57.31 -3.44
C SER A 458 9.74 57.46 -2.16
N LEU A 459 9.19 56.35 -1.64
CA LEU A 459 8.41 56.33 -0.41
C LEU A 459 9.25 56.72 0.82
N GLU A 460 10.48 56.20 0.95
CA GLU A 460 11.41 56.61 2.03
C GLU A 460 11.67 58.12 1.99
N SER A 461 11.89 58.68 0.78
CA SER A 461 12.13 60.11 0.60
C SER A 461 10.90 60.97 0.93
N GLU A 462 9.70 60.44 0.71
CA GLU A 462 8.44 61.13 0.97
C GLU A 462 8.14 61.16 2.48
N ILE A 463 8.37 60.04 3.17
CA ILE A 463 8.22 59.92 4.63
C ILE A 463 9.20 60.84 5.37
N GLN A 464 10.44 60.99 4.88
CA GLN A 464 11.42 61.89 5.47
C GLN A 464 11.08 63.38 5.29
N LYS A 465 10.27 63.74 4.29
CA LYS A 465 9.86 65.13 4.02
C LYS A 465 8.68 65.61 4.86
N THR A 466 7.97 64.71 5.55
CA THR A 466 6.86 65.03 6.46
C THR A 466 7.22 64.70 7.91
N PRO A 467 8.09 65.49 8.58
CA PRO A 467 8.54 65.19 9.94
C PRO A 467 7.50 65.44 11.04
N ASP A 468 6.42 66.21 10.78
CA ASP A 468 5.51 66.73 11.82
C ASP A 468 4.01 66.52 11.59
N SER A 469 3.59 65.72 10.61
CA SER A 469 2.18 65.29 10.59
C SER A 469 1.96 64.26 11.69
N GLY A 470 1.20 64.62 12.72
CA GLY A 470 0.77 63.74 13.81
C GLY A 470 0.09 62.44 13.32
N PRO A 471 -0.25 61.54 14.25
CA PRO A 471 -0.36 60.09 14.03
C PRO A 471 -1.19 59.63 12.84
#